data_AF-U5H098-F1
#
_entry.id   AF-U5H098-F1
#
_cell.length_a   1.000
_cell.length_b   1.000
_cell.length_c   1.000
_cell.angle_alpha   90.00
_cell.angle_beta   90.00
_cell.angle_gamma   90.00
#
_symmetry.space_group_name_H-M   'P 1'
#
loop_
_entity.id
_entity.type
_entity.pdbx_description
1 polymer ?
#
loop_
_entity_poly.entity_id
_entity_poly.type
_entity_poly.pdbx_seq_one_letter_code
_entity_poly.pdbx_strand_id
1 'polypeptide(L)'
;MPLFPASSALAWKAGALLTSTGIMAGAFGAHALAPRLGEKTATWTMASHYVIVNGVALLAISQHPIYSKRWSAPLIIVGTTLFSGSIFALLLYREKMGALTKIVGPATPLGGLLMIGGYLSLLL
;
A
#
# COMPACT_ATOMS: atom_id res chain seq x y z
N MET A 1 -5.63 -17.68 -24.74
CA MET A 1 -4.35 -16.98 -24.46
C MET A 1 -4.61 -15.94 -23.38
N PRO A 2 -3.76 -15.79 -22.35
CA PRO A 2 -4.00 -14.69 -21.41
C PRO A 2 -3.73 -13.39 -22.17
N LEU A 3 -4.78 -12.57 -22.34
CA LEU A 3 -4.77 -11.31 -23.09
C LEU A 3 -4.03 -10.17 -22.35
N PHE A 4 -3.27 -10.50 -21.29
CA PHE A 4 -2.65 -9.53 -20.41
C PHE A 4 -1.21 -9.95 -20.11
N PRO A 5 -0.21 -9.05 -20.24
CA PRO A 5 1.13 -9.33 -19.77
C PRO A 5 1.05 -9.64 -18.26
N ALA A 6 1.91 -10.51 -17.75
CA ALA A 6 1.87 -10.97 -16.35
C ALA A 6 1.80 -9.82 -15.32
N SER A 7 2.35 -8.65 -15.67
CA SER A 7 2.27 -7.40 -14.91
C SER A 7 0.83 -6.87 -14.76
N SER A 8 0.00 -6.92 -15.80
CA SER A 8 -1.38 -6.40 -15.75
C SER A 8 -2.32 -7.29 -14.94
N ALA A 9 -2.21 -8.62 -15.06
CA ALA A 9 -3.00 -9.54 -14.23
C ALA A 9 -2.62 -9.43 -12.74
N LEU A 10 -1.33 -9.27 -12.45
CA LEU A 10 -0.84 -8.99 -11.10
C LEU A 10 -1.39 -7.66 -10.58
N ALA A 11 -1.31 -6.59 -11.37
CA ALA A 11 -1.82 -5.27 -11.02
C ALA A 11 -3.32 -5.30 -10.73
N TRP A 12 -4.13 -6.01 -11.53
CA TRP A 12 -5.56 -6.14 -11.28
C TRP A 12 -5.86 -6.81 -9.93
N LYS A 13 -5.27 -7.99 -9.71
CA LYS A 13 -5.48 -8.77 -8.47
C LYS A 13 -5.02 -8.00 -7.24
N ALA A 14 -3.83 -7.42 -7.31
CA ALA A 14 -3.27 -6.65 -6.21
C ALA A 14 -4.04 -5.35 -5.98
N GLY A 15 -4.47 -4.67 -7.04
CA GLY A 15 -5.28 -3.47 -6.96
C GLY A 15 -6.62 -3.72 -6.26
N ALA A 16 -7.32 -4.80 -6.59
CA ALA A 16 -8.56 -5.20 -5.93
C ALA A 16 -8.32 -5.52 -4.44
N LEU A 17 -7.27 -6.28 -4.13
CA LEU A 17 -6.92 -6.67 -2.76
C LEU A 17 -6.52 -5.47 -1.90
N LEU A 18 -5.65 -4.59 -2.42
CA LEU A 18 -5.22 -3.40 -1.70
C LEU A 18 -6.41 -2.45 -1.51
N THR A 19 -7.17 -2.14 -2.56
CA THR A 19 -8.31 -1.22 -2.43
C THR A 19 -9.31 -1.68 -1.39
N SER A 20 -9.70 -2.97 -1.42
CA SER A 20 -10.60 -3.55 -0.41
C SER A 20 -10.00 -3.52 1.00
N THR A 21 -8.73 -3.87 1.16
CA THR A 21 -8.02 -3.81 2.45
C THR A 21 -7.97 -2.37 2.99
N GLY A 22 -7.67 -1.42 2.12
CA GLY A 22 -7.61 0.00 2.45
C GLY A 22 -8.98 0.52 2.91
N ILE A 23 -10.06 0.18 2.20
CA ILE A 23 -11.43 0.51 2.60
C ILE A 23 -11.76 -0.14 3.95
N MET A 24 -11.41 -1.40 4.15
CA MET A 24 -11.67 -2.08 5.42
C MET A 24 -10.95 -1.39 6.59
N ALA A 25 -9.66 -1.07 6.42
CA ALA A 25 -8.88 -0.34 7.40
C ALA A 25 -9.42 1.08 7.65
N GLY A 26 -9.88 1.76 6.60
CA GLY A 26 -10.41 3.13 6.69
C GLY A 26 -11.79 3.17 7.35
N ALA A 27 -12.77 2.49 6.75
CA ALA A 27 -14.17 2.55 7.18
C ALA A 27 -14.40 1.85 8.53
N PHE A 28 -13.88 0.63 8.71
CA PHE A 28 -14.10 -0.14 9.93
C PHE A 28 -12.98 0.09 10.95
N GLY A 29 -11.72 0.09 10.48
CA GLY A 29 -10.57 0.25 11.35
C GLY A 29 -10.51 1.63 12.02
N ALA A 30 -10.70 2.72 11.28
CA ALA A 30 -10.63 4.06 11.87
C ALA A 30 -11.74 4.28 12.90
N HIS A 31 -12.96 3.80 12.63
CA HIS A 31 -14.08 3.93 13.57
C HIS A 31 -13.86 3.09 14.84
N ALA A 32 -13.49 1.81 14.69
CA ALA A 32 -13.32 0.91 15.83
C ALA A 32 -12.09 1.24 16.70
N LEU A 33 -11.02 1.77 16.08
CA LEU A 33 -9.76 2.05 16.77
C LEU A 33 -9.62 3.51 17.23
N ALA A 34 -10.48 4.44 16.80
CA ALA A 34 -10.38 5.85 17.16
C ALA A 34 -10.21 6.11 18.67
N PRO A 35 -10.97 5.47 19.58
CA PRO A 35 -10.79 5.68 21.02
C PRO A 35 -9.41 5.24 21.52
N ARG A 36 -8.80 4.23 20.90
CA ARG A 36 -7.46 3.73 21.26
C ARG A 36 -6.33 4.53 20.61
N LEU A 37 -6.56 5.09 19.42
CA LEU A 37 -5.55 5.81 18.65
C LEU A 37 -5.44 7.28 19.04
N GLY A 38 -6.53 7.91 19.50
CA GLY A 38 -6.55 9.34 19.84
C GLY A 38 -6.09 10.20 18.66
N GLU A 39 -5.09 11.06 18.88
CA GLU A 39 -4.49 11.92 17.86
C GLU A 39 -3.89 11.16 16.67
N LYS A 40 -3.50 9.88 16.86
CA LYS A 40 -2.92 9.05 15.81
C LYS A 40 -3.95 8.51 14.81
N THR A 41 -5.24 8.79 15.02
CA THR A 41 -6.31 8.41 14.09
C THR A 41 -6.06 9.02 12.70
N ALA A 42 -5.54 10.25 12.63
CA ALA A 42 -5.18 10.88 11.36
C ALA A 42 -4.07 10.09 10.62
N THR A 43 -3.07 9.58 11.35
CA THR A 43 -2.01 8.74 10.79
C THR A 43 -2.54 7.40 10.29
N TRP A 44 -3.48 6.78 11.00
CA TRP A 44 -4.17 5.57 10.55
C TRP A 44 -4.95 5.80 9.26
N THR A 45 -5.76 6.86 9.22
CA THR A 45 -6.56 7.23 8.04
C THR A 45 -5.66 7.52 6.84
N MET A 46 -4.53 8.21 7.05
CA MET A 46 -3.54 8.44 6.00
C MET A 46 -2.98 7.12 5.44
N ALA A 47 -2.55 6.19 6.30
CA ALA A 47 -2.06 4.89 5.84
C ALA A 47 -3.12 4.11 5.05
N SER A 48 -4.38 4.08 5.52
CA SER A 48 -5.50 3.50 4.77
C SER A 48 -5.68 4.17 3.40
N HIS A 49 -5.62 5.50 3.35
CA HIS A 49 -5.76 6.25 2.11
C HIS A 49 -4.67 5.90 1.10
N TYR A 50 -3.41 5.76 1.53
CA TYR A 50 -2.32 5.30 0.64
C TYR A 50 -2.56 3.89 0.11
N VAL A 51 -3.13 2.97 0.91
CA VAL A 51 -3.51 1.63 0.42
C VAL A 51 -4.60 1.72 -0.66
N ILE A 52 -5.64 2.55 -0.43
CA ILE A 52 -6.74 2.74 -1.37
C ILE A 52 -6.24 3.34 -2.69
N VAL A 53 -5.54 4.48 -2.63
CA VAL A 53 -5.09 5.21 -3.81
C VAL A 53 -4.18 4.35 -4.68
N ASN A 54 -3.21 3.65 -4.08
CA ASN A 54 -2.33 2.77 -4.84
C ASN A 54 -3.06 1.52 -5.36
N GLY A 55 -4.04 1.00 -4.62
CA GLY A 55 -4.91 -0.06 -5.10
C GLY A 55 -5.69 0.34 -6.35
N VAL A 56 -6.32 1.52 -6.33
CA VAL A 56 -7.04 2.08 -7.47
C VAL A 56 -6.10 2.37 -8.63
N ALA A 57 -4.91 2.90 -8.36
CA ALA A 57 -3.90 3.14 -9.40
C ALA A 57 -3.47 1.83 -10.08
N LEU A 58 -3.27 0.74 -9.34
CA LEU A 58 -2.97 -0.57 -9.92
C LEU A 58 -4.11 -1.13 -10.78
N LEU A 59 -5.37 -0.92 -10.36
CA LEU A 59 -6.53 -1.24 -11.21
C LEU A 59 -6.48 -0.44 -12.51
N ALA A 60 -6.21 0.87 -12.45
CA ALA A 60 -6.07 1.70 -13.65
C ALA A 60 -4.91 1.24 -14.55
N ILE A 61 -3.72 0.99 -14.00
CA ILE A 61 -2.54 0.49 -14.74
C ILE A 61 -2.85 -0.83 -15.45
N SER A 62 -3.61 -1.73 -14.79
CA SER A 62 -3.97 -3.02 -15.38
C SER A 62 -4.84 -2.90 -16.65
N GLN A 63 -5.62 -1.82 -16.76
CA GLN A 63 -6.46 -1.55 -17.94
C GLN A 63 -5.68 -0.92 -19.09
N HIS A 64 -4.42 -0.53 -18.87
CA HIS A 64 -3.55 0.00 -19.90
C HIS A 64 -2.25 -0.81 -20.04
N PRO A 65 -2.31 -2.03 -20.61
CA PRO A 65 -1.16 -2.94 -20.71
C PRO A 65 0.08 -2.34 -21.40
N ILE A 66 -0.13 -1.41 -22.33
CA ILE A 66 0.93 -0.69 -23.06
C ILE A 66 1.79 0.16 -22.10
N TYR A 67 1.16 0.74 -21.06
CA TYR A 67 1.82 1.55 -20.04
C TYR A 67 2.19 0.72 -18.79
N SER A 68 1.74 -0.54 -18.71
CA SER A 68 2.05 -1.46 -17.60
C SER A 68 3.48 -2.00 -17.72
N LYS A 69 4.45 -1.21 -17.26
CA LYS A 69 5.87 -1.60 -17.27
C LYS A 69 6.16 -2.67 -16.23
N ARG A 70 7.14 -3.55 -16.52
CA ARG A 70 7.49 -4.73 -15.70
C ARG A 70 7.64 -4.42 -14.21
N TRP A 71 8.22 -3.26 -13.88
CA TRP A 71 8.55 -2.87 -12.50
C TRP A 71 7.47 -2.03 -11.82
N SER A 72 6.53 -1.45 -12.56
CA SER A 72 5.51 -0.54 -12.00
C SER A 72 4.67 -1.21 -10.91
N ALA A 73 3.98 -2.29 -11.25
CA ALA A 73 3.11 -2.99 -10.31
C ALA A 73 3.86 -3.59 -9.12
N PRO A 74 4.95 -4.36 -9.28
CA PRO A 74 5.68 -4.90 -8.12
C PRO A 74 6.19 -3.83 -7.15
N LEU A 75 6.75 -2.72 -7.66
CA LEU A 75 7.26 -1.64 -6.82
C LEU A 75 6.15 -0.91 -6.06
N ILE A 76 5.02 -0.63 -6.72
CA ILE A 76 3.86 -0.02 -6.07
C ILE A 76 3.28 -0.97 -4.99
N ILE A 77 3.18 -2.27 -5.26
CA ILE A 77 2.65 -3.26 -4.31
C ILE A 77 3.54 -3.36 -3.08
N VAL A 78 4.84 -3.59 -3.27
CA VAL A 78 5.80 -3.72 -2.16
C VAL A 78 5.91 -2.39 -1.42
N GLY A 79 5.97 -1.28 -2.14
CA GLY A 79 6.04 0.06 -1.56
C GLY A 79 4.83 0.39 -0.69
N THR A 80 3.62 0.14 -1.18
CA THR A 80 2.36 0.38 -0.45
C THR A 80 2.28 -0.50 0.80
N THR A 81 2.66 -1.78 0.67
CA THR A 81 2.64 -2.74 1.77
C THR A 81 3.64 -2.35 2.86
N LEU A 82 4.87 -1.98 2.49
CA LEU A 82 5.88 -1.52 3.44
C LEU A 82 5.49 -0.19 4.09
N PHE A 83 5.02 0.79 3.31
CA PHE A 83 4.66 2.11 3.82
C PHE A 83 3.46 2.07 4.76
N SER A 84 2.34 1.53 4.30
CA SER A 84 1.09 1.56 5.07
C SER A 84 1.05 0.45 6.11
N GLY A 85 1.57 -0.73 5.77
CA GLY A 85 1.64 -1.87 6.68
C GLY A 85 2.54 -1.60 7.89
N SER A 86 3.69 -0.93 7.70
CA SER A 86 4.54 -0.55 8.84
C SER A 86 3.83 0.44 9.76
N ILE A 87 3.10 1.43 9.22
CA ILE A 87 2.33 2.38 10.01
C ILE A 87 1.26 1.65 10.82
N PHE A 88 0.45 0.79 10.20
CA PHE A 88 -0.55 0.00 10.91
C PHE A 88 0.08 -0.86 12.00
N ALA A 89 1.19 -1.53 11.69
CA ALA A 89 1.88 -2.39 12.64
C ALA A 89 2.42 -1.58 13.84
N LEU A 90 3.05 -0.43 13.61
CA LEU A 90 3.55 0.46 14.67
C LEU A 90 2.41 1.04 15.52
N LEU A 91 1.27 1.37 14.92
CA LEU A 91 0.12 1.87 15.67
C LEU A 91 -0.52 0.80 16.55
N LEU A 92 -0.52 -0.47 16.12
CA LEU A 92 -1.20 -1.56 16.84
C LEU A 92 -0.31 -2.30 17.84
N TYR A 93 0.98 -2.47 17.53
CA TYR A 93 1.85 -3.45 18.18
C TYR A 93 3.23 -2.92 18.60
N ARG A 94 3.50 -1.61 18.54
CA ARG A 94 4.82 -1.04 18.86
C ARG A 94 5.42 -1.55 20.18
N GLU A 95 4.62 -1.63 21.24
CA GLU A 95 5.09 -2.12 22.55
C GLU A 95 5.44 -3.61 22.55
N LYS A 96 4.74 -4.41 21.72
CA LYS A 96 4.98 -5.86 21.60
C LYS A 96 6.14 -6.22 20.67
N MET A 97 6.55 -5.29 19.80
CA MET A 97 7.58 -5.54 18.78
C MET A 97 9.02 -5.48 19.32
N GLY A 98 9.25 -4.79 20.44
CA GLY A 98 10.60 -4.63 20.99
C GLY A 98 11.61 -4.14 19.95
N ALA A 99 12.66 -4.93 19.71
CA ALA A 99 13.73 -4.63 18.75
C ALA A 99 13.26 -4.53 17.29
N LEU A 100 12.16 -5.20 16.91
CA LEU A 100 11.62 -5.14 15.54
C LEU A 100 11.18 -3.74 15.14
N THR A 101 10.84 -2.88 16.12
CA THR A 101 10.51 -1.46 15.87
C THR A 101 11.63 -0.74 15.11
N LYS A 102 12.90 -1.11 15.34
CA LYS A 102 14.06 -0.51 14.66
C LYS A 102 14.15 -0.90 13.17
N ILE A 103 13.49 -1.98 12.77
CA ILE A 103 13.42 -2.46 11.39
C ILE A 103 12.14 -1.96 10.72
N VAL A 104 11.01 -2.01 11.44
CA VAL A 104 9.70 -1.59 10.93
C VAL A 104 9.61 -0.07 10.75
N GLY A 105 10.28 0.72 11.60
CA GLY A 105 10.31 2.19 11.46
C GLY A 105 10.87 2.66 10.11
N PRO A 106 12.08 2.24 9.71
CA PRO A 106 12.66 2.58 8.41
C PRO A 106 11.93 1.97 7.20
N ALA A 107 11.04 1.00 7.40
CA ALA A 107 10.26 0.42 6.30
C ALA A 107 9.30 1.45 5.67
N THR A 108 8.84 2.45 6.44
CA THR A 108 7.95 3.50 5.92
C THR A 108 8.61 4.33 4.82
N PRO A 109 9.75 5.03 5.04
CA PRO A 109 10.39 5.81 3.99
C PRO A 109 10.86 4.96 2.81
N LEU A 110 11.34 3.73 3.05
CA LEU A 110 11.69 2.80 1.97
C LEU A 110 10.47 2.44 1.11
N GLY A 111 9.33 2.16 1.74
CA GLY A 111 8.08 1.92 1.04
C GLY A 111 7.66 3.11 0.17
N GLY A 112 7.83 4.33 0.69
CA GLY A 112 7.63 5.57 -0.06
C GLY A 112 8.49 5.65 -1.32
N LEU A 113 9.79 5.39 -1.19
CA LEU A 113 10.73 5.39 -2.32
C LEU A 113 10.37 4.34 -3.38
N LEU A 114 9.94 3.15 -2.96
CA LEU A 114 9.50 2.10 -3.89
C LEU A 114 8.23 2.50 -4.63
N MET A 115 7.24 3.11 -3.96
CA MET A 115 6.06 3.64 -4.64
C MET A 115 6.44 4.68 -5.70
N ILE A 116 7.29 5.66 -5.33
CA ILE A 116 7.80 6.67 -6.26
C ILE A 116 8.49 6.02 -7.46
N GLY A 117 9.41 5.08 -7.23
CA GLY A 117 10.09 4.35 -8.31
C GLY A 117 9.13 3.56 -9.21
N GLY A 118 8.09 2.96 -8.63
CA GLY A 118 7.05 2.26 -9.36
C GLY A 118 6.29 3.18 -10.31
N TYR A 119 5.87 4.37 -9.87
CA TYR A 119 5.23 5.35 -10.73
C TYR A 119 6.19 5.95 -11.76
N LEU A 120 7.41 6.30 -11.37
CA LEU A 120 8.42 6.81 -12.30
C LEU A 120 8.76 5.78 -13.39
N SER A 121 8.71 4.49 -13.08
CA SER A 121 8.94 3.45 -14.08
C SER A 121 7.90 3.43 -15.20
N LEU A 122 6.72 4.05 -15.00
CA LEU A 122 5.70 4.20 -16.05
C LEU A 122 6.11 5.22 -17.13
N LEU A 123 7.10 6.09 -16.85
CA LEU A 123 7.63 7.07 -17.80
C LEU A 123 8.58 6.47 -18.84
N LEU A 124 9.13 5.28 -18.55
CA LEU A 124 10.03 4.51 -19.41
C LEU A 124 9.22 3.56 -20.28
#